data_AF-A0A7S1PV84-F1
#
_entry.id   AF-A0A7S1PV84-F1
#
_cell.length_a   1.000
_cell.length_b   1.000
_cell.length_c   1.000
_cell.angle_alpha   90.00
_cell.angle_beta   90.00
_cell.angle_gamma   90.00
#
_symmetry.space_group_name_H-M   'P 1'
#
loop_
_entity.id
_entity.type
_entity.pdbx_description
1 polymer ?
#
loop_
_entity_poly.entity_id
_entity_poly.type
_entity_poly.pdbx_seq_one_letter_code
_entity_poly.pdbx_strand_id
1 'polypeptide(L)'
;GVARPRSRYRQGSESPARATSAPRVRRALVFSNEEKGWPGRMLLAHKYPTLEAFVVAASTAVNVRPVARVYFADGTVLRSLDQLDGDTRLVVTKKGGQPFDPQRVPRL
;
A
#
# COMPACT_ATOMS: atom_id res chain seq x y z
N GLY A 1 -8.64 -19.49 -67.29
CA GLY A 1 -8.88 -19.46 -65.83
C GLY A 1 -7.60 -19.04 -65.14
N VAL A 2 -7.63 -17.96 -64.37
CA VAL A 2 -6.45 -17.32 -63.77
C VAL A 2 -6.35 -17.73 -62.29
N ALA A 3 -5.31 -18.47 -61.91
CA ALA A 3 -5.06 -18.87 -60.52
C ALA A 3 -3.92 -18.03 -59.91
N ARG A 4 -4.23 -17.36 -58.80
CA ARG A 4 -3.41 -16.34 -58.12
C ARG A 4 -2.26 -16.96 -57.31
N PRO A 5 -1.11 -16.28 -57.16
CA PRO A 5 -0.03 -16.72 -56.27
C PRO A 5 -0.39 -16.50 -54.79
N ARG A 6 -0.06 -17.50 -53.96
CA ARG A 6 -0.28 -17.48 -52.50
C ARG A 6 0.72 -16.54 -51.81
N SER A 7 0.18 -15.53 -51.13
CA SER A 7 0.91 -14.61 -50.24
C SER A 7 1.61 -15.36 -49.10
N ARG A 8 2.91 -15.08 -48.92
CA ARG A 8 3.66 -15.45 -47.71
C ARG A 8 3.12 -14.65 -46.52
N TYR A 9 2.72 -15.36 -45.48
CA TYR A 9 2.45 -14.78 -44.17
C TYR A 9 3.75 -14.19 -43.60
N ARG A 10 3.74 -12.87 -43.32
CA ARG A 10 4.67 -12.25 -42.36
C ARG A 10 4.20 -12.65 -40.97
N GLN A 11 4.95 -13.50 -40.28
CA GLN A 11 4.87 -13.56 -38.82
C GLN A 11 5.64 -12.35 -38.28
N GLY A 12 4.88 -11.33 -37.89
CA GLY A 12 5.37 -10.35 -36.93
C GLY A 12 5.56 -11.07 -35.60
N SER A 13 6.78 -11.10 -35.10
CA SER A 13 7.07 -11.51 -33.74
C SER A 13 6.50 -10.43 -32.82
N GLU A 14 5.25 -10.59 -32.41
CA GLU A 14 4.66 -9.82 -31.31
C GLU A 14 5.52 -10.04 -30.07
N SER A 15 6.15 -8.95 -29.61
CA SER A 15 6.78 -8.87 -28.31
C SER A 15 5.81 -9.36 -27.23
N PRO A 16 6.24 -10.20 -26.28
CA PRO A 16 5.34 -10.69 -25.23
C PRO A 16 4.80 -9.50 -24.45
N ALA A 17 3.48 -9.32 -24.53
CA ALA A 17 2.75 -8.33 -23.77
C ALA A 17 3.14 -8.47 -22.29
N ARG A 18 3.77 -7.41 -21.77
CA ARG A 18 4.17 -7.22 -20.39
C ARG A 18 3.02 -7.67 -19.49
N ALA A 19 3.21 -8.73 -18.72
CA ALA A 19 2.20 -9.30 -17.84
C ALA A 19 1.56 -8.19 -17.00
N THR A 20 0.33 -7.81 -17.36
CA THR A 20 -0.48 -6.86 -16.61
C THR A 20 -0.92 -7.58 -15.36
N SER A 21 -0.05 -7.58 -14.35
CA SER A 21 -0.40 -8.02 -13.02
C SER A 21 -1.64 -7.22 -12.62
N ALA A 22 -2.77 -7.89 -12.41
CA ALA A 22 -3.99 -7.25 -11.94
C ALA A 22 -3.63 -6.34 -10.75
N PRO A 23 -4.14 -5.09 -10.69
CA PRO A 23 -3.75 -4.14 -9.66
C PRO A 23 -3.99 -4.78 -8.29
N ARG A 24 -2.90 -5.15 -7.61
CA ARG A 24 -2.97 -5.76 -6.28
C ARG A 24 -3.66 -4.75 -5.37
N VAL A 25 -4.73 -5.18 -4.72
CA VAL A 25 -5.44 -4.34 -3.76
C VAL A 25 -4.48 -4.04 -2.62
N ARG A 26 -4.01 -2.79 -2.54
CA ARG A 26 -3.12 -2.31 -1.48
C ARG A 26 -3.92 -2.13 -0.19
N ARG A 27 -3.69 -3.01 0.79
CA ARG A 27 -4.37 -3.04 2.09
C ARG A 27 -3.38 -2.62 3.19
N ALA A 28 -3.89 -1.87 4.16
CA ALA A 28 -3.07 -1.39 5.27
C ALA A 28 -3.80 -1.64 6.58
N LEU A 29 -3.22 -2.45 7.45
CA LEU A 29 -3.67 -2.64 8.83
C LEU A 29 -3.00 -1.60 9.71
N VAL A 30 -3.78 -0.63 10.18
CA VAL A 30 -3.32 0.56 10.88
C VAL A 30 -3.50 0.41 12.39
N PHE A 31 -2.45 0.70 13.16
CA PHE A 31 -2.42 0.66 14.62
C PHE A 31 -2.08 2.03 15.21
N SER A 32 -2.53 2.27 16.44
CA SER A 32 -2.06 3.39 17.26
C SER A 32 -0.77 3.00 17.97
N ASN A 33 0.20 3.92 18.04
CA ASN A 33 1.39 3.73 18.88
C ASN A 33 1.09 3.79 20.39
N GLU A 34 0.01 4.48 20.78
CA GLU A 34 -0.28 4.81 22.18
C GLU A 34 -1.08 3.70 22.88
N GLU A 35 -1.88 2.93 22.15
CA GLU A 35 -2.79 1.94 22.71
C GLU A 35 -2.32 0.52 22.45
N LYS A 36 -1.81 -0.14 23.50
CA LYS A 36 -1.48 -1.57 23.45
C LYS A 36 -2.76 -2.40 23.39
N GLY A 37 -2.80 -3.38 22.48
CA GLY A 37 -3.89 -4.36 22.39
C GLY A 37 -5.14 -3.90 21.64
N TRP A 38 -5.16 -2.68 21.10
CA TRP A 38 -6.26 -2.25 20.23
C TRP A 38 -6.21 -2.99 18.89
N PRO A 39 -7.37 -3.48 18.38
CA PRO A 39 -7.42 -4.13 17.09
C PRO A 39 -7.07 -3.13 15.99
N GLY A 40 -6.12 -3.50 15.13
CA GLY A 40 -5.76 -2.68 13.98
C GLY A 40 -6.96 -2.43 13.07
N ARG A 41 -7.00 -1.27 12.43
CA ARG A 41 -8.05 -0.88 11.48
C ARG A 41 -7.57 -1.09 10.06
N MET A 42 -8.33 -1.85 9.28
CA MET A 42 -8.01 -2.09 7.87
C MET A 42 -8.44 -0.91 7.00
N LEU A 43 -7.50 -0.35 6.24
CA LEU A 43 -7.74 0.66 5.22
C LEU A 43 -7.31 0.17 3.84
N LEU A 44 -8.00 0.64 2.81
CA LEU A 44 -7.71 0.32 1.41
C LEU A 44 -7.04 1.54 0.77
N ALA A 45 -5.77 1.44 0.42
CA ALA A 45 -4.99 2.60 -0.03
C ALA A 45 -5.55 3.21 -1.33
N HIS A 46 -6.12 2.41 -2.22
CA HIS A 46 -6.70 2.88 -3.48
C HIS A 46 -7.94 3.79 -3.30
N LYS A 47 -8.55 3.84 -2.11
CA LYS A 47 -9.66 4.76 -1.81
C LYS A 47 -9.17 6.20 -1.58
N TYR A 48 -7.86 6.41 -1.48
CA TYR A 48 -7.26 7.70 -1.16
C TYR A 48 -6.33 8.13 -2.29
N PRO A 49 -6.58 9.28 -2.95
CA PRO A 49 -5.80 9.72 -4.09
C PRO A 49 -4.40 10.24 -3.71
N THR A 50 -4.21 10.64 -2.45
CA THR A 50 -2.96 11.22 -1.96
C THR A 50 -2.53 10.57 -0.64
N LEU A 51 -1.22 10.61 -0.36
CA LEU A 51 -0.66 10.16 0.91
C LEU A 51 -1.28 10.93 2.09
N GLU A 52 -1.47 12.24 1.96
CA GLU A 52 -2.05 13.07 3.01
C GLU A 52 -3.47 12.65 3.36
N ALA A 53 -4.33 12.40 2.36
CA ALA A 53 -5.69 11.92 2.57
C ALA A 53 -5.69 10.56 3.28
N PHE A 54 -4.77 9.67 2.90
CA PHE A 54 -4.58 8.38 3.57
C PHE A 54 -4.12 8.55 5.03
N VAL A 55 -3.17 9.44 5.31
CA VAL A 55 -2.68 9.71 6.68
C VAL A 55 -3.79 10.29 7.56
N VAL A 56 -4.62 11.19 7.03
CA VAL A 56 -5.80 11.72 7.73
C VAL A 56 -6.80 10.61 8.04
N ALA A 57 -7.07 9.71 7.09
CA ALA A 57 -7.96 8.57 7.31
C ALA A 57 -7.39 7.57 8.32
N ALA A 58 -6.09 7.23 8.21
CA ALA A 58 -5.38 6.35 9.12
C ALA A 58 -5.42 6.87 10.56
N SER A 59 -5.02 8.14 10.76
CA SER A 59 -5.04 8.80 12.07
C SER A 59 -6.45 8.90 12.66
N THR A 60 -7.48 9.12 11.83
CA THR A 60 -8.88 9.11 12.26
C THR A 60 -9.34 7.72 12.68
N ALA A 61 -8.99 6.68 11.90
CA ALA A 61 -9.40 5.31 12.18
C ALA A 61 -8.89 4.80 13.53
N VAL A 62 -7.69 5.24 13.95
CA VAL A 62 -7.09 4.88 15.24
C VAL A 62 -7.12 5.99 16.29
N ASN A 63 -7.93 7.04 16.06
CA ASN A 63 -8.12 8.17 16.99
C ASN A 63 -6.82 8.87 17.45
N VAL A 64 -5.81 8.97 16.58
CA VAL A 64 -4.53 9.63 16.88
C VAL A 64 -4.50 11.02 16.26
N ARG A 65 -4.64 12.07 17.08
CA ARG A 65 -4.52 13.47 16.64
C ARG A 65 -3.82 14.32 17.71
N PRO A 66 -2.96 15.29 17.35
CA PRO A 66 -2.38 15.52 16.02
C PRO A 66 -1.38 14.42 15.61
N VAL A 67 -1.39 14.02 14.34
CA VAL A 67 -0.46 13.01 13.80
C VAL A 67 0.95 13.58 13.65
N ALA A 68 1.97 12.81 14.03
CA ALA A 68 3.37 13.13 13.76
C ALA A 68 3.85 12.44 12.48
N ARG A 69 3.83 11.11 12.47
CA ARG A 69 4.29 10.28 11.35
C ARG A 69 3.52 8.96 11.31
N VAL A 70 3.57 8.32 10.15
CA VAL A 70 3.11 6.94 9.95
C VAL A 70 4.32 6.09 9.61
N TYR A 71 4.49 5.00 10.35
CA TYR A 71 5.58 4.06 10.19
C TYR A 71 5.05 2.72 9.70
N PHE A 72 5.88 1.98 8.98
CA PHE A 72 5.75 0.55 8.82
C PHE A 72 6.13 -0.15 10.13
N ALA A 73 5.71 -1.41 10.29
CA ALA A 73 6.05 -2.21 11.48
C ALA A 73 7.56 -2.41 11.70
N ASP A 74 8.38 -2.21 10.66
CA ASP A 74 9.85 -2.34 10.70
C ASP A 74 10.57 -1.06 11.18
N GLY A 75 9.86 0.06 11.40
CA GLY A 75 10.48 1.35 11.74
C GLY A 75 10.61 2.32 10.57
N THR A 76 10.37 1.88 9.33
CA THR A 76 10.46 2.73 8.15
C THR A 76 9.32 3.74 8.11
N VAL A 77 9.58 4.98 7.72
CA VAL A 77 8.52 6.00 7.56
C VAL A 77 7.80 5.79 6.23
N LEU A 78 6.47 5.83 6.25
CA LEU A 78 5.66 5.85 5.03
C LEU A 78 5.84 7.19 4.30
N ARG A 79 6.37 7.12 3.07
CA ARG A 79 6.64 8.28 2.20
C ARG A 79 5.81 8.28 0.92
N SER A 80 5.28 7.13 0.50
CA SER A 80 4.39 7.01 -0.66
C SER A 80 3.41 5.84 -0.47
N LEU A 81 2.22 5.97 -1.06
CA LEU A 81 1.22 4.88 -1.14
C LEU A 81 1.69 3.72 -2.01
N ASP A 82 2.69 3.92 -2.86
CA ASP A 82 3.28 2.84 -3.69
C ASP A 82 4.19 1.91 -2.87
N GLN A 83 4.59 2.31 -1.66
CA GLN A 83 5.32 1.44 -0.74
C GLN A 83 4.40 0.44 -0.02
N LEU A 84 3.07 0.57 -0.17
CA LEU A 84 2.11 -0.34 0.43
C LEU A 84 1.94 -1.56 -0.48
N ASP A 85 2.34 -2.72 0.02
CA ASP A 85 2.20 -4.00 -0.66
C ASP A 85 1.33 -4.95 0.17
N GLY A 86 0.34 -5.56 -0.48
CA GLY A 86 -0.51 -6.59 0.14
C GLY A 86 -1.16 -6.13 1.45
N ASP A 87 -1.04 -6.95 2.51
CA ASP A 87 -1.53 -6.69 3.87
C ASP A 87 -0.43 -6.04 4.74
N THR A 88 -0.08 -4.78 4.41
CA THR A 88 0.96 -4.02 5.12
C THR A 88 0.48 -3.58 6.51
N ARG A 89 1.36 -3.62 7.51
CA ARG A 89 1.10 -3.07 8.86
C ARG A 89 1.68 -1.68 9.01
N LEU A 90 0.86 -0.75 9.49
CA LEU A 90 1.25 0.64 9.71
C LEU A 90 0.97 1.06 11.15
N VAL A 91 1.82 1.91 11.70
CA VAL A 91 1.70 2.47 13.05
C VAL A 91 1.65 3.99 12.94
N VAL A 92 0.61 4.59 13.50
CA VAL A 92 0.43 6.05 13.55
C VAL A 92 0.93 6.57 14.89
N THR A 93 1.79 7.58 14.86
CA THR A 93 2.28 8.25 16.07
C THR A 93 1.66 9.63 16.25
N LYS A 94 1.49 10.04 17.51
CA LYS A 94 1.03 11.37 17.89
C LYS A 94 2.20 12.36 17.98
N LYS A 95 1.99 13.62 17.59
CA LYS A 95 2.96 14.70 17.85
C LYS A 95 3.03 14.97 19.35
N GLY A 96 4.24 14.85 19.91
CA GLY A 96 4.49 14.89 21.36
C GLY A 96 4.12 13.62 22.12
N GLY A 97 3.77 12.53 21.42
CA GLY A 97 3.52 11.21 22.03
C GLY A 97 4.81 10.40 22.25
N GLN A 98 4.66 9.13 22.60
CA GLN A 98 5.82 8.24 22.75
C GLN A 98 6.54 8.06 21.40
N PRO A 99 7.88 7.94 21.40
CA PRO A 99 8.60 7.53 20.21
C PRO A 99 8.12 6.14 19.76
N PHE A 100 8.07 5.94 18.46
CA PHE A 100 7.75 4.62 17.91
C PHE A 100 8.90 3.66 18.16
N ASP A 101 8.58 2.48 18.67
CA ASP A 101 9.53 1.38 18.86
C ASP A 101 9.02 0.13 18.10
N PRO A 102 9.70 -0.24 17.00
CA PRO A 102 9.28 -1.37 16.17
C PRO A 102 9.42 -2.72 16.90
N GLN A 103 10.21 -2.82 17.97
CA GLN A 103 10.31 -4.05 18.76
C GLN A 103 9.03 -4.33 19.58
N ARG A 104 8.20 -3.31 19.80
CA ARG A 104 6.94 -3.41 20.56
C ARG A 104 5.73 -3.74 19.68
N VAL A 105 5.89 -3.77 18.36
CA VAL A 105 4.80 -4.13 17.44
C VAL A 105 4.57 -5.65 17.50
N PRO A 106 3.34 -6.13 17.75
CA PRO A 106 3.05 -7.55 17.79
C PRO A 106 3.49 -8.25 16.50
N ARG A 107 4.37 -9.25 16.64
CA ARG A 107 4.70 -10.19 15.57
C ARG A 107 3.60 -11.27 15.59
N LEU A 108 3.01 -11.57 14.43
CA LEU A 108 2.11 -12.72 14.30
C LEU A 108 2.96 -13.95 13.98
#